data_AF-A0A832YH88-F1
#
_entry.id   AF-A0A832YH88-F1
#
_cell.length_a   1.000
_cell.length_b   1.000
_cell.length_c   1.000
_cell.angle_alpha   90.00
_cell.angle_beta   90.00
_cell.angle_gamma   90.00
#
_symmetry.space_group_name_H-M   'P 1'
#
loop_
_entity.id
_entity.type
_entity.pdbx_description
1 polymer ?
#
loop_
_entity_poly.entity_id
_entity_poly.type
_entity_poly.pdbx_seq_one_letter_code
_entity_poly.pdbx_strand_id
1 'polypeptide(L)'
;MVENNYDILKIHDGATEKEIRTAYRNLVLKFHADRGGDDEQFKKIKRAYEDLKIGKKYPDTMEERRKKAKFYSGDSDSDKRRKNILLSQDISKEMNSAQEWAAALNRAGTTGVRLFGSNELGQMEFERKATKTLAIKGKFWAGHFKYNNSVIMWGSITSPYFSPYEKHKTHIHVTKGSFSLIDSMQNKYDIDGGAKITVDNGDIEVGDIR
;
A
#
# COMPACT_ATOMS: atom_id res chain seq x y z
N MET A 1 26.83 -29.36 18.51
CA MET A 1 25.47 -29.91 18.69
C MET A 1 24.47 -28.85 18.27
N VAL A 2 23.38 -29.23 17.59
CA VAL A 2 22.35 -28.27 17.16
C VAL A 2 21.44 -27.99 18.37
N GLU A 3 21.31 -26.73 18.78
CA GLU A 3 20.35 -26.33 19.81
C GLU A 3 18.93 -26.72 19.38
N ASN A 4 18.19 -27.36 20.28
CA ASN A 4 16.79 -27.68 20.05
C ASN A 4 15.90 -26.45 20.35
N ASN A 5 14.63 -26.47 19.94
CA ASN A 5 13.74 -25.31 20.11
C ASN A 5 13.40 -25.00 21.59
N TYR A 6 13.43 -26.01 22.47
CA TYR A 6 13.26 -25.83 23.91
C TYR A 6 14.48 -25.12 24.53
N ASP A 7 15.69 -25.46 24.09
CA ASP A 7 16.94 -24.81 24.50
C ASP A 7 16.94 -23.32 24.09
N ILE A 8 16.46 -23.03 22.87
CA ILE A 8 16.34 -21.65 22.35
C ILE A 8 15.36 -20.82 23.20
N LEU A 9 14.25 -21.42 23.65
CA LEU A 9 13.31 -20.78 24.56
C LEU A 9 13.72 -20.87 26.05
N LYS A 10 14.84 -21.52 26.36
CA LYS A 10 15.37 -21.74 27.72
C LYS A 10 14.37 -22.43 28.65
N ILE A 11 13.72 -23.47 28.14
CA ILE A 11 12.71 -24.28 28.85
C ILE A 11 13.06 -25.77 28.77
N HIS A 12 12.43 -26.56 29.64
CA HIS A 12 12.59 -28.01 29.65
C HIS A 12 11.93 -28.68 28.42
N ASP A 13 12.50 -29.81 27.98
CA ASP A 13 11.96 -30.63 26.90
C ASP A 13 10.60 -31.24 27.29
N GLY A 14 9.54 -30.94 26.53
CA GLY A 14 8.18 -31.33 26.90
C GLY A 14 7.47 -30.35 27.83
N ALA A 15 7.98 -29.12 27.96
CA ALA A 15 7.23 -28.02 28.58
C ALA A 15 5.84 -27.86 27.96
N THR A 16 4.86 -27.49 28.78
CA THR A 16 3.48 -27.27 28.37
C THR A 16 3.35 -26.05 27.45
N GLU A 17 2.28 -25.98 26.66
CA GLU A 17 2.02 -24.83 25.78
C GLU A 17 1.98 -23.49 26.55
N LYS A 18 1.49 -23.53 27.80
CA LYS A 18 1.47 -22.36 28.70
C LYS A 18 2.87 -21.89 29.07
N GLU A 19 3.78 -22.82 29.34
CA GLU A 19 5.19 -22.54 29.67
C GLU A 19 5.95 -22.03 28.44
N ILE A 20 5.76 -22.67 27.28
CA ILE A 20 6.32 -22.24 25.98
C ILE A 20 5.90 -20.79 25.68
N ARG A 21 4.62 -20.46 25.83
CA ARG A 21 4.09 -19.11 25.58
C ARG A 21 4.62 -18.07 26.57
N THR A 22 4.79 -18.46 27.84
CA THR A 22 5.31 -17.58 28.88
C THR A 22 6.79 -17.26 28.65
N ALA A 23 7.59 -18.28 28.35
CA ALA A 23 9.00 -18.13 28.01
C ALA A 23 9.21 -17.25 26.77
N TYR A 24 8.41 -17.47 25.72
CA TYR A 24 8.44 -16.64 24.51
C TYR A 24 8.17 -15.17 24.82
N ARG A 25 7.13 -14.85 25.61
CA ARG A 25 6.81 -13.46 25.99
C ARG A 25 7.96 -12.80 26.76
N ASN A 26 8.57 -13.51 27.70
CA ASN A 26 9.68 -12.99 28.49
C ASN A 26 10.92 -12.71 27.64
N LEU A 27 11.22 -13.60 26.68
CA LEU A 27 12.34 -13.44 25.75
C LEU A 27 12.09 -12.31 24.75
N VAL A 28 10.87 -12.19 24.20
CA VAL A 28 10.47 -11.08 23.34
C VAL A 28 10.63 -9.72 24.04
N LEU A 29 10.22 -9.61 25.31
CA LEU A 29 10.37 -8.38 26.09
C LEU A 29 11.82 -8.03 26.42
N LYS A 30 12.71 -9.04 26.43
CA LYS A 30 14.14 -8.87 26.68
C LYS A 30 14.92 -8.50 25.42
N PHE A 31 14.52 -9.04 24.27
CA PHE A 31 15.21 -8.86 22.99
C PHE A 31 14.44 -7.95 22.01
N HIS A 32 13.50 -7.15 22.50
CA HIS A 32 12.80 -6.15 21.69
C HIS A 32 13.77 -5.07 21.22
N ALA A 33 13.68 -4.67 19.95
CA ALA A 33 14.55 -3.65 19.34
C ALA A 33 14.51 -2.31 20.10
N ASP A 34 13.35 -1.91 20.60
CA ASP A 34 13.18 -0.69 21.43
C ASP A 34 13.99 -0.69 22.74
N ARG A 35 14.54 -1.84 23.15
CA ARG A 35 15.40 -1.98 24.34
C ARG A 35 16.85 -2.33 23.99
N GLY A 36 17.23 -2.16 22.72
CA GLY A 36 18.58 -2.49 22.23
C GLY A 36 18.81 -3.99 22.03
N GLY A 37 17.75 -4.76 21.78
CA GLY A 37 17.82 -6.20 21.53
C GLY A 37 18.43 -6.56 20.16
N ASP A 38 18.98 -7.78 20.07
CA ASP A 38 19.54 -8.34 18.83
C ASP A 38 18.41 -8.94 17.95
N ASP A 39 18.19 -8.32 16.79
CA ASP A 39 17.19 -8.74 15.79
C ASP A 39 17.35 -10.20 15.35
N GLU A 40 18.58 -10.72 15.30
CA GLU A 40 18.82 -12.12 14.92
C GLU A 40 18.38 -13.08 16.03
N GLN A 41 18.61 -12.70 17.30
CA GLN A 41 18.11 -13.46 18.44
C GLN A 41 16.59 -13.42 18.51
N PHE A 42 15.98 -12.27 18.25
CA PHE A 42 14.53 -12.15 18.20
C PHE A 42 13.92 -13.07 17.14
N LYS A 43 14.46 -13.08 15.91
CA LYS A 43 14.04 -13.99 14.84
C LYS A 43 14.19 -15.45 15.25
N LYS A 44 15.30 -15.81 15.93
CA LYS A 44 15.56 -17.17 16.41
C LYS A 44 14.53 -17.61 17.46
N ILE A 45 14.23 -16.75 18.43
CA ILE A 45 13.22 -16.97 19.48
C ILE A 45 11.82 -17.15 18.88
N LYS A 46 11.45 -16.28 17.93
CA LYS A 46 10.16 -16.36 17.24
C LYS A 46 9.99 -17.68 16.49
N ARG A 47 11.01 -18.10 15.73
CA ARG A 47 10.99 -19.38 15.01
C ARG A 47 10.87 -20.58 15.94
N ALA A 48 11.63 -20.61 17.04
CA ALA A 48 11.55 -21.70 18.01
C ALA A 48 10.16 -21.83 18.64
N TYR A 49 9.50 -20.70 18.93
CA TYR A 49 8.12 -20.69 19.42
C TYR A 49 7.12 -21.22 18.38
N GLU A 50 7.23 -20.79 17.12
CA GLU A 50 6.36 -21.25 16.03
C GLU A 50 6.54 -22.76 15.76
N ASP A 51 7.77 -23.25 15.78
CA ASP A 51 8.07 -24.67 15.62
C ASP A 51 7.53 -25.51 16.78
N LEU A 52 7.68 -25.07 18.03
CA LEU A 52 7.15 -25.80 19.19
C LEU A 52 5.62 -25.84 19.21
N LYS A 53 4.95 -24.81 18.68
CA LYS A 53 3.49 -24.79 18.54
C LYS A 53 2.97 -25.90 17.62
N ILE A 54 3.76 -26.34 16.65
CA ILE A 54 3.42 -27.46 15.75
C ILE A 54 4.07 -28.79 16.18
N GLY A 55 4.67 -28.85 17.37
CA GLY A 55 5.33 -30.04 17.91
C GLY A 55 6.73 -30.33 17.33
N LYS A 56 7.34 -29.36 16.64
CA LYS A 56 8.68 -29.52 16.03
C LYS A 56 9.78 -29.22 17.05
N LYS A 57 10.50 -30.27 17.45
CA LYS A 57 11.55 -30.21 18.49
C LYS A 57 12.86 -29.53 18.04
N TYR A 58 13.22 -29.64 16.76
CA TYR A 58 14.47 -29.09 16.22
C TYR A 58 14.19 -28.03 15.18
N PRO A 59 15.01 -26.95 15.12
CA PRO A 59 14.86 -25.92 14.10
C PRO A 59 15.12 -26.50 12.71
N ASP A 60 14.58 -25.83 11.68
CA ASP A 60 14.78 -26.22 10.28
C ASP A 60 16.26 -26.45 9.93
N THR A 61 16.55 -27.56 9.24
CA THR A 61 17.84 -27.85 8.61
C THR A 61 18.17 -26.83 7.52
N MET A 62 19.44 -26.72 7.08
CA MET A 62 19.79 -25.77 6.00
C MET A 62 19.00 -26.01 4.70
N GLU A 63 18.65 -27.25 4.39
CA GLU A 63 17.88 -27.59 3.19
C GLU A 63 16.39 -27.21 3.36
N GLU A 64 15.79 -27.50 4.52
CA GLU A 64 14.44 -27.04 4.87
C GLU A 64 14.40 -25.51 4.91
N ARG A 65 15.44 -24.84 5.44
CA ARG A 65 15.58 -23.39 5.42
C ARG A 65 15.70 -22.86 4.00
N ARG A 66 16.37 -23.55 3.07
CA ARG A 66 16.43 -23.13 1.66
C ARG A 66 15.08 -23.32 0.95
N LYS A 67 14.38 -24.44 1.21
CA LYS A 67 13.03 -24.70 0.69
C LYS A 67 12.01 -23.72 1.26
N LYS A 68 12.06 -23.44 2.57
CA LYS A 68 11.24 -22.44 3.24
C LYS A 68 11.68 -21.02 2.92
N ALA A 69 12.95 -20.69 2.73
CA ALA A 69 13.36 -19.34 2.32
C ALA A 69 12.87 -19.00 0.91
N LYS A 70 12.76 -20.00 0.01
CA LYS A 70 12.03 -19.86 -1.25
C LYS A 70 10.51 -19.63 -1.07
N PHE A 71 9.96 -19.92 0.10
CA PHE A 71 8.55 -19.78 0.45
C PHE A 71 8.27 -18.56 1.39
N TYR A 72 9.28 -18.12 2.15
CA TYR A 72 9.26 -17.06 3.16
C TYR A 72 9.86 -15.73 2.65
N SER A 73 10.22 -15.64 1.37
CA SER A 73 10.36 -14.35 0.69
C SER A 73 8.98 -13.74 0.41
N GLY A 74 8.16 -13.53 1.45
CA GLY A 74 7.00 -12.62 1.44
C GLY A 74 5.96 -12.75 0.32
N ASP A 75 5.82 -13.92 -0.33
CA ASP A 75 5.09 -14.08 -1.60
C ASP A 75 4.10 -15.26 -1.59
N SER A 76 3.37 -15.46 -0.49
CA SER A 76 2.10 -16.17 -0.69
C SER A 76 1.22 -15.26 -1.54
N ASP A 77 0.78 -15.73 -2.71
CA ASP A 77 -0.17 -15.04 -3.59
C ASP A 77 -1.34 -14.47 -2.79
N SER A 78 -1.78 -15.19 -1.75
CA SER A 78 -2.83 -14.77 -0.82
C SER A 78 -2.46 -13.56 0.04
N ASP A 79 -1.25 -13.46 0.56
CA ASP A 79 -0.84 -12.33 1.41
C ASP A 79 -0.56 -11.08 0.58
N LYS A 80 0.04 -11.25 -0.60
CA LYS A 80 0.13 -10.20 -1.62
C LYS A 80 -1.25 -9.70 -2.01
N ARG A 81 -2.21 -10.60 -2.30
CA ARG A 81 -3.61 -10.24 -2.61
C ARG A 81 -4.27 -9.51 -1.44
N ARG A 82 -4.09 -9.96 -0.20
CA ARG A 82 -4.65 -9.29 1.00
C ARG A 82 -4.07 -7.89 1.19
N LYS A 83 -2.74 -7.74 1.10
CA LYS A 83 -2.07 -6.43 1.16
C LYS A 83 -2.56 -5.51 0.05
N ASN A 84 -2.63 -6.02 -1.17
CA ASN A 84 -3.10 -5.30 -2.34
C ASN A 84 -4.59 -4.87 -2.21
N ILE A 85 -5.45 -5.73 -1.67
CA ILE A 85 -6.85 -5.38 -1.41
C ILE A 85 -6.93 -4.24 -0.38
N LEU A 86 -6.18 -4.32 0.72
CA LEU A 86 -6.14 -3.26 1.73
C LEU A 86 -5.65 -1.93 1.12
N LEU A 87 -4.56 -1.96 0.36
CA LEU A 87 -4.03 -0.80 -0.35
C LEU A 87 -5.07 -0.18 -1.30
N SER A 88 -5.83 -1.02 -2.04
CA SER A 88 -6.88 -0.53 -2.95
C SER A 88 -8.05 0.17 -2.22
N GLN A 89 -8.37 -0.31 -1.01
CA GLN A 89 -9.40 0.30 -0.17
C GLN A 89 -8.94 1.65 0.36
N ASP A 90 -7.68 1.74 0.79
CA ASP A 90 -7.14 2.98 1.34
C ASP A 90 -7.00 4.07 0.26
N ILE A 91 -6.54 3.71 -0.95
CA ILE A 91 -6.55 4.61 -2.11
C ILE A 91 -7.96 5.16 -2.38
N SER A 92 -8.97 4.29 -2.33
CA SER A 92 -10.35 4.70 -2.63
C SER A 92 -10.90 5.68 -1.58
N LYS A 93 -10.57 5.48 -0.30
CA LYS A 93 -10.96 6.40 0.78
C LYS A 93 -10.27 7.76 0.67
N GLU A 94 -8.97 7.75 0.37
CA GLU A 94 -8.23 8.99 0.16
C GLU A 94 -8.77 9.77 -1.03
N MET A 95 -9.11 9.08 -2.12
CA MET A 95 -9.68 9.72 -3.31
C MET A 95 -11.06 10.35 -3.03
N ASN A 96 -11.92 9.67 -2.27
CA ASN A 96 -13.17 10.26 -1.81
C ASN A 96 -12.92 11.51 -0.96
N SER A 97 -11.92 11.48 -0.08
CA SER A 97 -11.53 12.63 0.73
C SER A 97 -11.03 13.80 -0.13
N ALA A 98 -10.29 13.52 -1.19
CA ALA A 98 -9.84 14.53 -2.15
C ALA A 98 -11.00 15.14 -2.94
N GLN A 99 -11.96 14.31 -3.36
CA GLN A 99 -13.17 14.76 -4.03
C GLN A 99 -14.02 15.65 -3.13
N GLU A 100 -14.26 15.25 -1.88
CA GLU A 100 -15.01 16.04 -0.90
C GLU A 100 -14.32 17.37 -0.58
N TRP A 101 -13.00 17.37 -0.43
CA TRP A 101 -12.21 18.58 -0.23
C TRP A 101 -12.35 19.54 -1.40
N ALA A 102 -12.20 19.06 -2.64
CA ALA A 102 -12.34 19.88 -3.83
C ALA A 102 -13.78 20.41 -3.99
N ALA A 103 -14.78 19.58 -3.68
CA ALA A 103 -16.20 19.98 -3.69
C ALA A 103 -16.51 21.03 -2.60
N ALA A 104 -15.89 20.95 -1.42
CA ALA A 104 -16.02 21.95 -0.38
C ALA A 104 -15.46 23.30 -0.82
N LEU A 105 -14.27 23.33 -1.42
CA LEU A 105 -13.69 24.55 -1.99
C LEU A 105 -14.54 25.14 -3.12
N ASN A 106 -15.15 24.29 -3.94
CA ASN A 106 -16.07 24.75 -4.98
C ASN A 106 -17.35 25.38 -4.42
N ARG A 107 -17.91 24.82 -3.33
CA ARG A 107 -19.07 25.40 -2.63
C ARG A 107 -18.72 26.72 -1.94
N ALA A 108 -17.56 26.79 -1.31
CA ALA A 108 -17.09 28.00 -0.62
C ALA A 108 -16.58 29.08 -1.58
N GLY A 109 -16.29 28.73 -2.84
CA GLY A 109 -15.68 29.63 -3.81
C GLY A 109 -14.19 29.92 -3.56
N THR A 110 -13.57 29.28 -2.57
CA THR A 110 -12.20 29.52 -2.12
C THR A 110 -11.18 28.68 -2.88
N THR A 111 -9.92 29.10 -2.86
CA THR A 111 -8.79 28.32 -3.38
C THR A 111 -8.16 27.47 -2.27
N GLY A 112 -7.32 26.52 -2.65
CA GLY A 112 -6.58 25.72 -1.68
C GLY A 112 -5.62 24.74 -2.35
N VAL A 113 -4.58 24.37 -1.61
CA VAL A 113 -3.62 23.33 -2.00
C VAL A 113 -3.61 22.26 -0.91
N ARG A 114 -3.63 20.98 -1.29
CA ARG A 114 -3.53 19.86 -0.34
C ARG A 114 -2.85 18.66 -1.00
N LEU A 115 -1.98 18.02 -0.23
CA LEU A 115 -1.36 16.75 -0.60
C LEU A 115 -2.26 15.58 -0.15
N PHE A 116 -2.45 14.62 -1.03
CA PHE A 116 -3.11 13.34 -0.78
C PHE A 116 -2.17 12.19 -1.19
N GLY A 117 -2.45 10.97 -0.76
CA GLY A 117 -1.60 9.82 -1.07
C GLY A 117 -0.57 9.51 0.02
N SER A 118 0.22 8.46 -0.22
CA SER A 118 1.24 7.96 0.70
C SER A 118 2.58 7.77 -0.01
N ASN A 119 3.66 7.61 0.76
CA ASN A 119 4.97 7.30 0.20
C ASN A 119 4.99 5.96 -0.55
N GLU A 120 4.10 5.03 -0.19
CA GLU A 120 4.05 3.67 -0.73
C GLU A 120 3.25 3.58 -2.04
N LEU A 121 2.18 4.38 -2.15
CA LEU A 121 1.24 4.34 -3.28
C LEU A 121 1.35 5.56 -4.20
N GLY A 122 2.21 6.51 -3.85
CA GLY A 122 2.37 7.76 -4.58
C GLY A 122 1.60 8.89 -3.93
N GLN A 123 2.19 10.08 -4.01
CA GLN A 123 1.60 11.33 -3.53
C GLN A 123 1.07 12.13 -4.70
N MET A 124 -0.02 12.85 -4.44
CA MET A 124 -0.68 13.74 -5.38
C MET A 124 -1.00 15.08 -4.72
N GLU A 125 -0.50 16.15 -5.31
CA GLU A 125 -0.81 17.52 -4.91
C GLU A 125 -2.03 17.99 -5.68
N PHE A 126 -3.06 18.42 -4.97
CA PHE A 126 -4.25 19.01 -5.53
C PHE A 126 -4.24 20.51 -5.24
N GLU A 127 -4.45 21.31 -6.27
CA GLU A 127 -4.58 22.76 -6.18
C GLU A 127 -5.90 23.17 -6.85
N ARG A 128 -6.84 23.71 -6.07
CA ARG A 128 -8.04 24.37 -6.61
C ARG A 128 -7.71 25.83 -6.89
N LYS A 129 -7.72 26.21 -8.16
CA LYS A 129 -7.43 27.58 -8.65
C LYS A 129 -8.63 28.51 -8.55
N ALA A 130 -8.39 29.82 -8.59
CA ALA A 130 -9.46 30.83 -8.57
C ALA A 130 -10.49 30.65 -9.69
N THR A 131 -10.05 30.12 -10.85
CA THR A 131 -10.88 29.75 -12.01
C THR A 131 -11.79 28.54 -11.77
N LYS A 132 -11.74 27.90 -10.60
CA LYS A 132 -12.34 26.58 -10.30
C LYS A 132 -11.68 25.41 -11.02
N THR A 133 -10.63 25.64 -11.80
CA THR A 133 -9.82 24.56 -12.36
C THR A 133 -9.10 23.82 -11.23
N LEU A 134 -9.10 22.49 -11.28
CA LEU A 134 -8.32 21.67 -10.38
C LEU A 134 -7.01 21.25 -11.06
N ALA A 135 -5.90 21.68 -10.50
CA ALA A 135 -4.57 21.23 -10.87
C ALA A 135 -4.19 20.01 -10.01
N ILE A 136 -3.76 18.93 -10.66
CA ILE A 136 -3.32 17.70 -10.00
C ILE A 136 -1.89 17.39 -10.42
N LYS A 137 -0.98 17.20 -9.48
CA LYS A 137 0.42 16.85 -9.76
C LYS A 137 0.83 15.59 -9.02
N GLY A 138 1.55 14.68 -9.68
CA GLY A 138 2.17 13.51 -9.03
C GLY A 138 1.67 12.17 -9.55
N LYS A 139 1.78 11.12 -8.73
CA LYS A 139 1.40 9.76 -9.14
C LYS A 139 -0.08 9.51 -8.81
N PHE A 140 -0.92 9.50 -9.83
CA PHE A 140 -2.35 9.31 -9.66
C PHE A 140 -2.71 7.83 -9.70
N TRP A 141 -2.85 7.24 -8.52
CA TRP A 141 -3.45 5.94 -8.31
C TRP A 141 -4.82 6.20 -7.74
N ALA A 142 -5.90 5.93 -8.47
CA ALA A 142 -7.20 6.33 -7.95
C ALA A 142 -8.27 5.29 -8.17
N GLY A 143 -9.26 5.26 -7.29
CA GLY A 143 -10.56 4.70 -7.61
C GLY A 143 -11.33 5.66 -8.53
N HIS A 144 -12.60 5.87 -8.21
CA HIS A 144 -13.44 6.84 -8.91
C HIS A 144 -13.23 8.25 -8.36
N PHE A 145 -12.91 9.19 -9.24
CA PHE A 145 -12.78 10.61 -8.94
C PHE A 145 -13.68 11.42 -9.86
N LYS A 146 -14.60 12.20 -9.29
CA LYS A 146 -15.55 13.02 -10.04
C LYS A 146 -15.35 14.50 -9.74
N TYR A 147 -15.27 15.31 -10.79
CA TYR A 147 -15.13 16.76 -10.67
C TYR A 147 -16.05 17.51 -11.64
N ASN A 148 -16.40 18.75 -11.31
CA ASN A 148 -17.42 19.54 -12.05
C ASN A 148 -16.90 20.84 -12.66
N ASN A 149 -15.59 20.97 -12.80
CA ASN A 149 -14.91 22.02 -13.56
C ASN A 149 -13.69 21.40 -14.25
N SER A 150 -12.95 22.19 -15.04
CA SER A 150 -11.78 21.68 -15.75
C SER A 150 -10.73 21.09 -14.81
N VAL A 151 -10.05 20.05 -15.27
CA VAL A 151 -8.94 19.40 -14.57
C VAL A 151 -7.70 19.52 -15.44
N ILE A 152 -6.59 19.96 -14.84
CA ILE A 152 -5.27 19.94 -15.49
C ILE A 152 -4.38 19.04 -14.66
N MET A 153 -3.74 18.07 -15.30
CA MET A 153 -2.93 17.08 -14.62
C MET A 153 -1.49 17.05 -15.17
N TRP A 154 -0.54 16.90 -14.25
CA TRP A 154 0.87 16.57 -14.51
C TRP A 154 1.24 15.31 -13.73
N GLY A 155 1.53 14.21 -14.40
CA GLY A 155 1.81 12.98 -13.68
C GLY A 155 1.34 11.71 -14.38
N SER A 156 1.68 10.56 -13.78
CA SER A 156 1.24 9.25 -14.24
C SER A 156 -0.17 8.94 -13.72
N ILE A 157 -0.97 8.24 -14.53
CA ILE A 157 -2.30 7.74 -14.15
C ILE A 157 -2.24 6.21 -14.16
N THR A 158 -2.37 5.57 -13.01
CA THR A 158 -2.24 4.12 -12.92
C THR A 158 -3.44 3.52 -12.21
N SER A 159 -4.17 2.67 -12.91
CA SER A 159 -5.23 1.88 -12.31
C SER A 159 -4.65 0.68 -11.58
N PRO A 160 -5.05 0.40 -10.32
CA PRO A 160 -4.50 -0.70 -9.56
C PRO A 160 -4.87 -2.05 -10.22
N TYR A 161 -3.87 -2.68 -10.84
CA TYR A 161 -4.00 -3.99 -11.50
C TYR A 161 -4.39 -5.09 -10.51
N PHE A 162 -4.04 -4.90 -9.24
CA PHE A 162 -4.23 -5.88 -8.18
C PHE A 162 -5.62 -5.87 -7.53
N SER A 163 -6.46 -4.87 -7.81
CA SER A 163 -7.83 -4.85 -7.30
C SER A 163 -8.79 -5.53 -8.28
N PRO A 164 -9.59 -6.52 -7.85
CA PRO A 164 -10.64 -7.11 -8.68
C PRO A 164 -11.93 -6.26 -8.71
N TYR A 165 -12.04 -5.23 -7.87
CA TYR A 165 -13.26 -4.42 -7.74
C TYR A 165 -13.22 -3.18 -8.62
N GLU A 166 -14.25 -3.00 -9.44
CA GLU A 166 -14.38 -1.88 -10.37
C GLU A 166 -14.34 -0.52 -9.67
N LYS A 167 -14.98 -0.39 -8.51
CA LYS A 167 -14.97 0.85 -7.71
C LYS A 167 -13.56 1.31 -7.26
N HIS A 168 -12.57 0.42 -7.30
CA HIS A 168 -11.18 0.75 -6.98
C HIS A 168 -10.34 0.99 -8.24
N LYS A 169 -10.88 0.78 -9.44
CA LYS A 169 -10.22 1.09 -10.70
C LYS A 169 -10.21 2.60 -10.92
N THR A 170 -9.16 3.08 -11.59
CA THR A 170 -9.02 4.51 -11.86
C THR A 170 -10.03 4.96 -12.88
N HIS A 171 -10.96 5.79 -12.44
CA HIS A 171 -11.90 6.51 -13.28
C HIS A 171 -11.92 7.99 -12.93
N ILE A 172 -11.35 8.82 -13.80
CA ILE A 172 -11.45 10.28 -13.70
C ILE A 172 -12.67 10.72 -14.51
N HIS A 173 -13.67 11.30 -13.86
CA HIS A 173 -14.90 11.77 -14.48
C HIS A 173 -15.06 13.29 -14.31
N VAL A 174 -14.87 14.02 -15.41
CA VAL A 174 -15.10 15.47 -15.44
C VAL A 174 -16.48 15.73 -16.05
N THR A 175 -17.40 16.26 -15.23
CA THR A 175 -18.78 16.50 -15.68
C THR A 175 -18.97 17.80 -16.45
N LYS A 176 -18.10 18.79 -16.22
CA LYS A 176 -18.12 20.08 -16.92
C LYS A 176 -16.70 20.63 -17.02
N GLY A 177 -16.33 21.16 -18.17
CA GLY A 177 -14.97 21.62 -18.47
C GLY A 177 -14.09 20.52 -19.03
N SER A 178 -12.91 20.92 -19.48
CA SER A 178 -11.96 20.02 -20.16
C SER A 178 -11.04 19.31 -19.18
N PHE A 179 -10.57 18.13 -19.58
CA PHE A 179 -9.47 17.43 -18.94
C PHE A 179 -8.21 17.60 -19.80
N SER A 180 -7.15 18.16 -19.23
CA SER A 180 -5.86 18.31 -19.92
C SER A 180 -4.76 17.56 -19.17
N LEU A 181 -4.04 16.67 -19.86
CA LEU A 181 -2.84 15.99 -19.35
C LEU A 181 -1.61 16.57 -20.05
N ILE A 182 -0.79 17.30 -19.29
CA ILE A 182 0.34 18.06 -19.84
C ILE A 182 1.61 17.21 -19.80
N ASP A 183 2.31 17.16 -20.95
CA ASP A 183 3.65 16.58 -21.15
C ASP A 183 3.85 15.15 -20.63
N SER A 184 3.14 14.18 -21.22
CA SER A 184 3.36 12.76 -20.92
C SER A 184 4.73 12.25 -21.42
N MET A 185 5.16 12.61 -22.63
CA MET A 185 6.42 12.11 -23.22
C MET A 185 7.70 12.70 -22.63
N GLN A 186 7.76 14.01 -22.36
CA GLN A 186 8.98 14.62 -21.80
C GLN A 186 9.24 14.16 -20.36
N ASN A 187 8.19 13.77 -19.62
CA ASN A 187 8.26 13.44 -18.20
C ASN A 187 8.05 11.95 -17.89
N LYS A 188 7.93 11.08 -18.92
CA LYS A 188 7.68 9.63 -18.80
C LYS A 188 6.43 9.33 -17.96
N TYR A 189 5.34 10.05 -18.20
CA TYR A 189 4.08 9.78 -17.53
C TYR A 189 3.26 8.75 -18.33
N ASP A 190 3.05 7.60 -17.71
CA ASP A 190 2.27 6.51 -18.29
C ASP A 190 0.80 6.56 -17.82
N ILE A 191 -0.12 6.27 -18.74
CA ILE A 191 -1.51 5.89 -18.41
C ILE A 191 -1.57 4.37 -18.51
N ASP A 192 -1.70 3.68 -17.38
CA ASP A 192 -1.56 2.22 -17.31
C ASP A 192 -2.65 1.55 -16.46
N GLY A 193 -2.74 0.21 -16.58
CA GLY A 193 -3.61 -0.64 -15.77
C GLY A 193 -5.09 -0.58 -16.15
N GLY A 194 -5.43 0.01 -17.30
CA GLY A 194 -6.81 0.22 -17.75
C GLY A 194 -7.49 1.40 -17.07
N ALA A 195 -6.74 2.47 -16.77
CA ALA A 195 -7.33 3.72 -16.27
C ALA A 195 -8.28 4.33 -17.30
N LYS A 196 -9.41 4.86 -16.81
CA LYS A 196 -10.46 5.47 -17.63
C LYS A 196 -10.57 6.96 -17.34
N ILE A 197 -10.72 7.75 -18.40
CA ILE A 197 -11.01 9.18 -18.32
C ILE A 197 -12.32 9.42 -19.08
N THR A 198 -13.23 10.20 -18.50
CA THR A 198 -14.51 10.54 -19.13
C THR A 198 -14.80 12.02 -18.91
N VAL A 199 -15.18 12.71 -19.98
CA VAL A 199 -15.61 14.11 -19.94
C VAL A 199 -17.01 14.19 -20.53
N ASP A 200 -17.98 14.69 -19.76
CA ASP A 200 -19.38 14.79 -20.22
C ASP A 200 -19.60 16.03 -21.10
N ASN A 201 -18.98 17.16 -20.73
CA ASN A 201 -19.14 18.44 -21.43
C ASN A 201 -17.84 19.26 -21.37
N GLY A 202 -17.01 19.06 -22.38
CA GLY A 202 -15.68 19.65 -22.53
C GLY A 202 -14.80 18.75 -23.39
N ASP A 203 -13.53 19.12 -23.50
CA ASP A 203 -12.55 18.39 -24.32
C ASP A 203 -11.64 17.51 -23.47
N ILE A 204 -11.03 16.50 -24.11
CA ILE A 204 -9.92 15.75 -23.55
C ILE A 204 -8.67 16.14 -24.35
N GLU A 205 -7.77 16.87 -23.70
CA GLU A 205 -6.48 17.29 -24.25
C GLU A 205 -5.36 16.49 -23.61
N VAL A 206 -5.09 15.33 -24.19
CA VAL A 206 -3.94 14.52 -23.78
C VAL A 206 -2.82 14.73 -24.80
N GLY A 207 -1.62 15.07 -24.33
CA GLY A 207 -0.44 15.08 -25.20
C GLY A 207 -0.12 13.68 -25.74
N ASP A 208 1.08 13.49 -26.30
CA ASP A 208 1.52 12.16 -26.71
C ASP A 208 1.51 11.20 -25.52
N ILE A 209 0.75 10.09 -25.63
CA ILE A 209 0.67 9.00 -24.65
C ILE A 209 1.44 7.81 -25.22
N ARG A 210 2.23 7.12 -24.40
CA ARG A 210 3.00 5.93 -24.78
C ARG A 210 2.19 4.64 -24.65
#